data_AF-A0A2K9NFZ4-F1
#
_entry.id   AF-A0A2K9NFZ4-F1
#
_cell.length_a   1.000
_cell.length_b   1.000
_cell.length_c   1.000
_cell.angle_alpha   90.00
_cell.angle_beta   90.00
_cell.angle_gamma   90.00
#
_symmetry.space_group_name_H-M   'P 1'
#
loop_
_entity.id
_entity.type
_entity.pdbx_description
1 polymer ?
#
loop_
_entity_poly.entity_id
_entity_poly.type
_entity_poly.pdbx_seq_one_letter_code
_entity_poly.pdbx_strand_id
1 'polypeptide(L)'
;MSKPFTPDTLAERWECSPRHIRDMINRGQLPAFRLGKLVRISAESVQRIEECGLSNIGDTGAQLGSKKVGPSAGPSGSPAPKVVSAPNAP
;
A
#
# COMPACT_ATOMS: atom_id res chain seq x y z
N MET A 1 12.90 -20.83 -15.70
CA MET A 1 11.44 -20.60 -15.53
C MET A 1 11.18 -20.33 -14.06
N SER A 2 11.02 -19.06 -13.68
CA SER A 2 10.82 -18.67 -12.29
C SER A 2 9.38 -18.98 -11.86
N LYS A 3 9.22 -19.64 -10.70
CA LYS A 3 7.91 -20.00 -10.16
C LYS A 3 7.17 -18.73 -9.71
N PRO A 4 5.84 -18.63 -9.91
CA PRO A 4 5.07 -17.49 -9.44
C PRO A 4 4.99 -17.48 -7.90
N PHE A 5 5.13 -16.29 -7.30
CA PHE A 5 5.05 -16.07 -5.87
C PHE A 5 3.60 -16.01 -5.40
N THR A 6 3.37 -16.40 -4.15
CA THR A 6 2.13 -16.12 -3.42
C THR A 6 2.34 -14.85 -2.59
N PRO A 7 1.27 -14.17 -2.16
CA PRO A 7 1.40 -13.00 -1.29
C PRO A 7 2.12 -13.32 0.04
N ASP A 8 1.99 -14.54 0.55
CA ASP A 8 2.70 -15.00 1.76
C ASP A 8 4.20 -15.18 1.50
N THR A 9 4.58 -15.91 0.45
CA THR A 9 6.01 -16.15 0.18
C THR A 9 6.75 -14.89 -0.25
N LEU A 10 6.07 -13.96 -0.94
CA LEU A 10 6.65 -12.66 -1.27
C LEU A 10 6.81 -11.78 -0.02
N ALA A 11 5.85 -11.84 0.90
CA ALA A 11 5.90 -11.11 2.17
C ALA A 11 7.10 -11.53 3.02
N GLU A 12 7.36 -12.84 3.14
CA GLU A 12 8.55 -13.36 3.82
C GLU A 12 9.85 -12.87 3.17
N ARG A 13 9.92 -12.87 1.84
CA ARG A 13 11.12 -12.43 1.11
C ARG A 13 11.41 -10.94 1.24
N TRP A 14 10.38 -10.10 1.32
CA TRP A 14 10.50 -8.64 1.47
C TRP A 14 10.43 -8.18 2.92
N GLU A 15 10.36 -9.11 3.87
CA GLU A 15 10.20 -8.84 5.31
C GLU A 15 9.02 -7.88 5.60
N CYS A 16 7.95 -8.02 4.81
CA CYS A 16 6.77 -7.15 4.86
C CYS A 16 5.52 -7.95 5.21
N SER A 17 4.47 -7.28 5.66
CA SER A 17 3.19 -7.96 5.96
C SER A 17 2.49 -8.42 4.67
N PRO A 18 1.88 -9.63 4.62
CA PRO A 18 1.13 -10.12 3.46
C PRO A 18 -0.09 -9.25 3.13
N ARG A 19 -0.62 -8.55 4.14
CA ARG A 19 -1.66 -7.53 3.96
C ARG A 19 -1.17 -6.35 3.11
N HIS A 20 0.08 -5.93 3.28
CA HIS A 20 0.69 -4.86 2.49
C HIS A 20 0.81 -5.27 1.02
N ILE A 21 1.28 -6.50 0.75
CA ILE A 21 1.33 -7.05 -0.61
C ILE A 21 -0.05 -7.07 -1.27
N ARG A 22 -1.10 -7.49 -0.55
CA ARG A 22 -2.48 -7.47 -1.08
C ARG A 22 -2.97 -6.05 -1.38
N ASP A 23 -2.62 -5.08 -0.55
CA ASP A 23 -2.94 -3.67 -0.76
C ASP A 23 -2.23 -3.12 -2.02
N MET A 24 -0.95 -3.46 -2.23
CA MET A 24 -0.21 -3.11 -3.45
C MET A 24 -0.86 -3.69 -4.72
N ILE A 25 -1.33 -4.93 -4.66
CA ILE A 25 -2.04 -5.58 -5.76
C ILE A 25 -3.37 -4.87 -6.04
N ASN A 26 -4.14 -4.56 -4.99
CA ASN A 26 -5.41 -3.85 -5.14
C ASN A 26 -5.24 -2.43 -5.69
N ARG A 27 -4.13 -1.77 -5.36
CA ARG A 27 -3.77 -0.44 -5.91
C ARG A 27 -3.24 -0.51 -7.35
N GLY A 28 -2.96 -1.70 -7.88
CA GLY A 28 -2.33 -1.87 -9.19
C GLY A 28 -0.84 -1.56 -9.24
N GLN A 29 -0.18 -1.44 -8.08
CA GLN A 29 1.27 -1.21 -7.99
C GLN A 29 2.07 -2.50 -8.21
N LEU A 30 1.48 -3.65 -7.88
CA LEU A 30 2.09 -4.97 -8.10
C LEU A 30 1.25 -5.76 -9.11
N PRO A 31 1.77 -6.05 -10.31
CA PRO A 31 1.09 -6.90 -11.28
C PRO A 31 0.91 -8.31 -10.71
N ALA A 32 -0.34 -8.77 -10.65
CA ALA A 32 -0.66 -10.11 -10.18
C ALA A 32 -1.84 -10.70 -10.98
N PHE A 33 -1.85 -12.02 -11.10
CA PHE A 33 -2.91 -12.80 -11.70
C PHE A 33 -3.79 -13.44 -10.62
N ARG A 34 -5.11 -13.35 -10.80
CA ARG A 34 -6.10 -13.90 -9.87
C ARG A 34 -6.71 -15.18 -10.45
N LEU A 35 -6.59 -16.27 -9.71
CA LEU A 35 -7.19 -17.58 -9.99
C LEU A 35 -8.31 -17.82 -8.98
N GLY A 36 -9.46 -17.20 -9.23
CA GLY A 36 -10.56 -17.16 -8.27
C GLY A 36 -10.13 -16.49 -6.97
N LYS A 37 -9.96 -17.28 -5.90
CA LYS A 37 -9.51 -16.81 -4.57
C LYS A 37 -7.98 -16.76 -4.43
N LEU A 38 -7.24 -17.41 -5.32
CA LEU A 38 -5.79 -17.48 -5.28
C LEU A 38 -5.21 -16.28 -6.02
N VAL A 39 -4.18 -15.65 -5.45
CA VAL A 39 -3.43 -14.57 -6.09
C VAL A 39 -2.01 -15.05 -6.34
N ARG A 40 -1.54 -14.90 -7.58
CA ARG A 40 -0.21 -15.30 -8.03
C ARG A 40 0.51 -14.10 -8.62
N ILE A 41 1.75 -13.91 -8.20
CA ILE A 41 2.58 -12.78 -8.60
C ILE A 41 3.72 -13.33 -9.46
N SER A 42 3.89 -12.81 -10.66
CA SER A 42 4.98 -13.22 -11.56
C SER A 42 6.33 -12.80 -10.98
N ALA A 43 7.31 -13.70 -11.03
CA ALA A 43 8.66 -13.41 -10.56
C ALA A 43 9.31 -12.25 -11.32
N GLU A 44 9.00 -12.08 -12.61
CA GLU A 44 9.46 -10.93 -13.41
C GLU A 44 8.93 -9.60 -12.86
N SER A 45 7.67 -9.57 -12.42
CA SER A 45 7.06 -8.37 -11.84
C SER A 45 7.68 -8.02 -10.49
N VAL A 46 8.00 -9.05 -9.68
CA VAL A 46 8.75 -8.88 -8.42
C VAL A 46 10.13 -8.32 -8.70
N GLN A 47 10.89 -8.94 -9.60
CA GLN A 47 12.24 -8.50 -9.94
C GLN A 47 12.26 -7.06 -10.45
N ARG A 48 11.29 -6.67 -11.29
CA ARG A 48 11.18 -5.29 -11.79
C ARG A 48 10.97 -4.29 -10.65
N ILE A 49 10.21 -4.66 -9.61
CA ILE A 49 10.01 -3.81 -8.43
C ILE A 49 11.25 -3.81 -7.54
N GLU A 50 11.93 -4.94 -7.37
CA GLU A 50 13.21 -5.00 -6.63
C GLU A 50 14.26 -4.09 -7.31
N GLU A 51 14.36 -4.14 -8.64
CA GLU A 51 15.29 -3.31 -9.42
C GLU A 51 14.89 -1.82 -9.44
N CYS A 52 13.60 -1.52 -9.60
CA CYS A 52 13.12 -0.14 -9.64
C CYS A 52 13.05 0.50 -8.23
N GLY A 53 12.80 -0.30 -7.18
CA GLY A 53 12.64 0.13 -5.79
C GLY A 53 13.97 0.31 -5.04
N LEU A 54 15.04 -0.39 -5.45
CA LEU A 54 16.40 -0.13 -4.92
C LEU A 54 16.96 1.22 -5.38
N SER A 55 16.44 1.81 -6.46
CA SER A 55 16.99 3.03 -7.06
C SER A 55 16.85 4.31 -6.21
N ASN A 56 16.16 4.25 -5.07
CA ASN A 56 16.00 5.40 -4.16
C ASN A 56 16.68 5.24 -2.79
N ILE A 57 17.39 4.14 -2.51
CA ILE A 57 18.17 3.99 -1.27
C ILE A 57 19.64 4.27 -1.60
N GLY A 58 19.87 5.52 -2.01
CA GLY A 58 21.16 6.07 -2.34
C GLY A 58 21.25 7.52 -1.87
N ASP A 59 20.67 7.85 -0.71
CA ASP A 59 21.02 9.06 0.03
C ASP A 59 20.63 8.90 1.51
N THR A 60 21.51 8.31 2.30
CA THR A 60 21.62 8.67 3.71
C THR A 60 22.93 9.42 3.84
N GLY A 61 22.94 10.64 3.31
CA GLY A 61 24.14 11.45 3.12
C GLY A 61 23.85 12.95 3.02
N ALA A 62 22.86 13.43 3.77
CA ALA A 62 22.57 14.84 4.02
C ALA A 62 22.12 15.68 2.80
N GLN A 63 20.83 16.05 2.76
CA GLN A 63 20.48 17.40 2.32
C GLN A 63 19.20 17.94 2.98
N LEU A 64 19.39 19.05 3.68
CA LEU A 64 18.36 20.01 4.07
C LEU A 64 17.64 20.54 2.83
N GLY A 65 16.31 20.34 2.80
CA GLY A 65 15.38 21.23 2.12
C GLY A 65 15.01 20.85 0.69
N SER A 66 13.74 20.48 0.52
CA SER A 66 13.01 20.81 -0.71
C SER A 66 11.53 20.99 -0.39
N LYS A 67 11.11 22.26 -0.46
CA LYS A 67 9.70 22.65 -0.49
C LYS A 67 9.08 22.08 -1.77
N LYS A 68 7.96 21.35 -1.64
CA LYS A 68 6.84 21.50 -2.57
C LYS A 68 5.53 21.52 -1.79
N VAL A 69 5.05 22.73 -1.59
CA VAL A 69 3.65 23.06 -1.33
C VAL A 69 2.89 22.96 -2.65
N GLY A 70 1.70 22.35 -2.61
CA GLY A 70 0.75 22.29 -3.71
C GLY A 70 -0.55 21.64 -3.22
N PRO A 71 -1.70 22.33 -3.23
CA PRO A 71 -2.84 22.00 -2.37
C PRO A 71 -3.86 21.09 -3.09
N SER A 72 -4.56 20.26 -2.32
CA SER A 72 -5.87 19.75 -2.73
C SER A 72 -6.81 19.80 -1.54
N ALA A 73 -7.74 20.73 -1.62
CA ALA A 73 -8.86 20.89 -0.72
C ALA A 73 -9.91 19.79 -0.98
N GLY A 74 -10.45 19.21 0.09
CA GLY A 74 -11.65 18.37 0.05
C GLY A 74 -11.84 17.56 1.35
N PRO A 75 -12.72 17.98 2.28
CA PRO A 75 -12.94 17.33 3.56
C PRO A 75 -14.15 16.37 3.57
N SER A 76 -14.19 15.53 4.61
CA SER A 76 -15.40 14.91 5.21
C SER A 76 -16.02 13.72 4.44
N GLY A 77 -16.43 12.62 5.06
CA GLY A 77 -16.81 12.45 6.45
C GLY A 77 -16.76 11.00 6.93
N SER A 78 -16.30 10.86 8.18
CA SER A 78 -16.62 9.72 9.02
C SER A 78 -18.06 9.89 9.52
N PRO A 79 -18.93 8.87 9.51
CA PRO A 79 -20.20 8.97 10.20
C PRO A 79 -19.94 8.88 11.71
N ALA A 80 -19.94 10.03 12.39
CA ALA A 80 -20.00 10.07 13.85
C ALA A 80 -21.40 9.60 14.32
N PRO A 81 -21.51 8.84 15.41
CA PRO A 81 -22.78 8.68 16.09
C PRO A 81 -23.20 10.01 16.72
N LYS A 82 -24.43 10.39 16.41
CA LYS A 82 -25.10 11.65 16.75
C LYS A 82 -25.46 11.66 18.24
N VAL A 83 -24.87 12.59 18.98
CA VAL A 83 -25.33 13.04 20.29
C VAL A 83 -26.69 13.72 20.11
N VAL A 84 -27.72 13.20 20.74
CA VAL A 84 -29.00 13.91 20.93
C VAL A 84 -29.09 14.28 22.40
N SER A 85 -29.18 15.57 22.66
CA SER A 85 -29.52 16.12 23.97
C SER A 85 -30.90 16.77 23.92
N ALA A 86 -31.61 16.61 25.04
CA ALA A 86 -32.79 17.35 25.53
C ALA A 86 -34.19 16.88 25.05
N PRO A 87 -35.31 17.20 25.74
CA PRO A 87 -35.50 17.64 27.14
C PRO A 87 -36.70 16.97 27.90
N ASN A 88 -36.73 17.20 29.22
CA ASN A 88 -37.88 17.31 30.14
C ASN A 88 -38.63 16.05 30.66
N ALA A 89 -38.85 16.02 31.98
CA ALA A 89 -39.82 15.17 32.69
C ALA A 89 -40.11 15.80 34.08
N PRO A 90 -41.27 15.50 34.69
CA PRO A 90 -42.33 16.45 35.12
C PRO A 90 -42.06 17.29 36.37
#